data_AF-L9WZ54-F1
#
_entry.id   AF-L9WZ54-F1
#
_cell.length_a   1.000
_cell.length_b   1.000
_cell.length_c   1.000
_cell.angle_alpha   90.00
_cell.angle_beta   90.00
_cell.angle_gamma   90.00
#
_symmetry.space_group_name_H-M   'P 1'
#
loop_
_entity.id
_entity.type
_entity.pdbx_description
1 polymer ?
#
loop_
_entity_poly.entity_id
_entity_poly.type
_entity_poly.pdbx_seq_one_letter_code
_entity_poly.pdbx_strand_id
1 'polypeptide(L)'
;MGLASVAGCLGSDDSDETDDLEDEIEKLESREDELEDEIEALADREETLEDDLEEVKAREAQLEEEQEDFVEERLRILYEAAEGYHDLGRQEYVAAVDYLQDQEWTSAAKFFGVAFRSYDTAQELTFKANELATDEEYAEAREVLQTSNTYAELMKEACDSYSVAAQYYANGDRNRGDDEVATGDQYFEDADQRTFYSLREFEATL
;
A
#
# COMPACT_ATOMS: atom_id res chain seq x y z
N MET A 1 29.77 104.51 30.46
CA MET A 1 28.61 103.68 30.86
C MET A 1 27.59 103.72 29.74
N GLY A 2 27.05 102.56 29.36
CA GLY A 2 25.95 102.38 28.38
C GLY A 2 26.47 102.03 26.98
N LEU A 3 26.88 100.78 26.72
CA LEU A 3 26.07 99.66 26.22
C LEU A 3 25.41 99.91 24.85
N ALA A 4 26.06 99.40 23.81
CA ALA A 4 25.40 98.82 22.64
C ALA A 4 26.37 97.77 22.07
N SER A 5 26.26 96.55 22.62
CA SER A 5 26.91 95.36 22.10
C SER A 5 26.15 95.00 20.83
N VAL A 6 26.76 95.29 19.67
CA VAL A 6 26.24 94.84 18.38
C VAL A 6 26.52 93.35 18.29
N ALA A 7 25.42 92.63 18.10
CA ALA A 7 25.28 91.20 17.89
C ALA A 7 26.53 90.56 17.28
N GLY A 8 27.06 89.59 18.01
CA GLY A 8 28.03 88.65 17.48
C GLY A 8 27.45 87.93 16.27
N CYS A 9 28.35 87.65 15.34
CA CYS A 9 28.16 86.76 14.20
C CYS A 9 27.53 85.43 14.68
N LEU A 10 26.21 85.31 14.53
CA LEU A 10 25.53 84.04 14.35
C LEU A 10 25.55 83.79 12.85
N GLY A 11 26.49 82.99 12.41
CA GLY A 11 26.61 82.65 11.00
C GLY A 11 27.96 82.02 10.81
N SER A 12 28.02 80.69 10.93
CA SER A 12 28.98 79.81 10.25
C SER A 12 28.82 78.32 10.59
N ASP A 13 28.08 77.90 11.63
CA ASP A 13 28.03 76.46 12.00
C ASP A 13 26.72 75.74 11.63
N ASP A 14 25.58 76.44 11.51
CA ASP A 14 24.30 75.78 11.18
C ASP A 14 24.14 75.42 9.69
N SER A 15 24.95 75.99 8.78
CA SER A 15 24.78 75.74 7.33
C SER A 15 25.40 74.42 6.86
N ASP A 16 26.53 74.01 7.43
CA ASP A 16 27.18 72.72 7.13
C ASP A 16 26.32 71.55 7.65
N GLU A 17 25.71 71.68 8.85
CA GLU A 17 24.78 70.67 9.36
C GLU A 17 23.49 70.57 8.53
N THR A 18 22.97 71.68 7.98
CA THR A 18 21.80 71.62 7.10
C THR A 18 22.10 70.99 5.74
N ASP A 19 23.27 71.26 5.16
CA ASP A 19 23.67 70.66 3.88
C ASP A 19 23.90 69.14 4.04
N ASP A 20 24.55 68.71 5.13
CA ASP A 20 24.73 67.28 5.44
C ASP A 20 23.39 66.55 5.68
N LEU A 21 22.41 67.23 6.29
CA LEU A 21 21.06 66.70 6.50
C LEU A 21 20.25 66.60 5.20
N GLU A 22 20.41 67.55 4.26
CA GLU A 22 19.78 67.49 2.93
C GLU A 22 20.31 66.30 2.12
N ASP A 23 21.63 66.07 2.12
CA ASP A 23 22.26 64.90 1.49
C ASP A 23 21.78 63.57 2.11
N GLU A 24 21.60 63.53 3.43
CA GLU A 24 21.08 62.35 4.14
C GLU A 24 19.60 62.09 3.80
N ILE A 25 18.79 63.14 3.65
CA ILE A 25 17.39 63.04 3.21
C ILE A 25 17.31 62.47 1.79
N GLU A 26 18.08 63.01 0.83
CA GLU A 26 18.04 62.54 -0.56
C GLU A 26 18.45 61.06 -0.69
N LYS A 27 19.40 60.63 0.15
CA LYS A 27 19.81 59.22 0.26
C LYS A 27 18.74 58.34 0.90
N LEU A 28 18.02 58.85 1.90
CA LEU A 28 16.92 58.12 2.53
C LEU A 28 15.73 57.99 1.58
N GLU A 29 15.39 59.03 0.83
CA GLU A 29 14.34 59.02 -0.19
C GLU A 29 14.67 57.99 -1.29
N SER A 30 15.90 57.99 -1.80
CA SER A 30 16.33 57.00 -2.80
C SER A 30 16.23 55.55 -2.29
N ARG A 31 16.53 55.35 -0.99
CA ARG A 31 16.42 54.04 -0.36
C ARG A 31 14.97 53.65 -0.08
N GLU A 32 14.10 54.61 0.19
CA GLU A 32 12.66 54.40 0.35
C GLU A 32 12.07 53.89 -0.98
N ASP A 33 12.39 54.56 -2.10
CA ASP A 33 11.97 54.12 -3.44
C ASP A 33 12.46 52.69 -3.75
N GLU A 34 13.73 52.38 -3.47
CA GLU A 34 14.29 51.02 -3.66
C GLU A 34 13.56 49.96 -2.81
N LEU A 35 13.18 50.32 -1.58
CA LEU A 35 12.45 49.40 -0.69
C LEU A 35 10.99 49.22 -1.11
N GLU A 36 10.34 50.27 -1.64
CA GLU A 36 8.98 50.18 -2.17
C GLU A 36 8.93 49.23 -3.39
N ASP A 37 9.88 49.37 -4.31
CA ASP A 37 10.03 48.46 -5.47
C ASP A 37 10.29 47.01 -5.02
N GLU A 38 11.13 46.80 -4.00
CA GLU A 38 11.40 45.46 -3.45
C GLU A 38 10.15 44.85 -2.79
N ILE A 39 9.37 45.65 -2.05
CA ILE A 39 8.13 45.20 -1.41
C ILE A 39 7.10 44.79 -2.46
N GLU A 40 6.92 45.56 -3.53
CA GLU A 40 5.99 45.22 -4.61
C GLU A 40 6.41 43.92 -5.31
N ALA A 41 7.70 43.79 -5.66
CA ALA A 41 8.22 42.56 -6.27
C ALA A 41 8.11 41.33 -5.34
N LEU A 42 8.24 41.52 -4.03
CA LEU A 42 8.04 40.45 -3.05
C LEU A 42 6.56 40.07 -2.91
N ALA A 43 5.64 41.04 -2.95
CA ALA A 43 4.20 40.78 -2.89
C ALA A 43 3.73 39.99 -4.13
N ASP A 44 4.16 40.36 -5.33
CA ASP A 44 3.86 39.61 -6.57
C ASP A 44 4.39 38.17 -6.51
N ARG A 45 5.59 38.01 -5.93
CA ARG A 45 6.19 36.70 -5.73
C ARG A 45 5.45 35.87 -4.67
N GLU A 46 4.95 36.50 -3.61
CA GLU A 46 4.13 35.85 -2.59
C GLU A 46 2.84 35.32 -3.22
N GLU A 47 2.12 36.15 -3.99
CA GLU A 47 0.91 35.75 -4.72
C GLU A 47 1.18 34.56 -5.65
N THR A 48 2.26 34.61 -6.44
CA THR A 48 2.64 33.50 -7.33
C THR A 48 2.92 32.20 -6.56
N LEU A 49 3.60 32.30 -5.41
CA LEU A 49 3.92 31.13 -4.59
C LEU A 49 2.68 30.55 -3.88
N GLU A 50 1.71 31.38 -3.53
CA GLU A 50 0.42 30.94 -2.99
C GLU A 50 -0.37 30.14 -4.03
N ASP A 51 -0.43 30.62 -5.27
CA ASP A 51 -1.07 29.92 -6.40
C ASP A 51 -0.38 28.57 -6.68
N ASP A 52 0.95 28.56 -6.77
CA ASP A 52 1.75 27.33 -6.97
C ASP A 52 1.50 26.31 -5.84
N LEU A 53 1.39 26.78 -4.60
CA LEU A 53 1.12 25.92 -3.44
C LEU A 53 -0.28 25.30 -3.51
N GLU A 54 -1.28 26.05 -3.97
CA GLU A 54 -2.64 25.52 -4.17
C GLU A 54 -2.66 24.45 -5.27
N GLU A 55 -1.97 24.68 -6.40
CA GLU A 55 -1.84 23.70 -7.48
C GLU A 55 -1.17 22.40 -6.99
N VAL A 56 -0.06 22.51 -6.26
CA VAL A 56 0.66 21.34 -5.74
C VAL A 56 -0.21 20.53 -4.78
N LYS A 57 -0.94 21.19 -3.88
CA LYS A 57 -1.85 20.50 -2.95
C LYS A 57 -3.00 19.79 -3.66
N ALA A 58 -3.59 20.42 -4.68
CA ALA A 58 -4.65 19.80 -5.47
C ALA A 58 -4.12 18.54 -6.19
N ARG A 59 -2.90 18.61 -6.71
CA ARG A 59 -2.24 17.47 -7.37
C ARG A 59 -1.87 16.36 -6.40
N GLU A 60 -1.40 16.69 -5.19
CA GLU A 60 -1.09 15.72 -4.15
C GLU A 60 -2.35 14.92 -3.77
N ALA A 61 -3.46 15.60 -3.51
CA ALA A 61 -4.74 14.95 -3.21
C ALA A 61 -5.22 14.02 -4.34
N GLN A 62 -5.06 14.45 -5.61
CA GLN A 62 -5.41 13.60 -6.75
C GLN A 62 -4.53 12.35 -6.84
N LEU A 63 -3.23 12.48 -6.59
CA LEU A 63 -2.30 11.35 -6.63
C LEU A 63 -2.54 10.36 -5.48
N GLU A 64 -2.95 10.84 -4.31
CA GLU A 64 -3.36 9.98 -3.20
C GLU A 64 -4.61 9.16 -3.56
N GLU A 65 -5.64 9.77 -4.16
CA GLU A 65 -6.84 9.08 -4.65
C GLU A 65 -6.50 8.03 -5.73
N GLU A 66 -5.67 8.41 -6.72
CA GLU A 66 -5.21 7.48 -7.76
C GLU A 66 -4.38 6.31 -7.20
N GLN A 67 -3.63 6.54 -6.12
CA GLN A 67 -2.85 5.50 -5.45
C GLN A 67 -3.76 4.52 -4.71
N GLU A 68 -4.78 5.01 -3.99
CA GLU A 68 -5.76 4.19 -3.27
C GLU A 68 -6.51 3.27 -4.25
N ASP A 69 -7.06 3.83 -5.33
CA ASP A 69 -7.73 3.08 -6.40
C ASP A 69 -6.83 1.97 -6.98
N PHE A 70 -5.55 2.28 -7.19
CA PHE A 70 -4.59 1.31 -7.73
C PHE A 70 -4.29 0.17 -6.75
N VAL A 71 -4.21 0.47 -5.46
CA VAL A 71 -4.00 -0.53 -4.40
C VAL A 71 -5.19 -1.48 -4.30
N GLU A 72 -6.41 -0.94 -4.26
CA GLU A 72 -7.64 -1.74 -4.21
C GLU A 72 -7.75 -2.67 -5.42
N GLU A 73 -7.50 -2.15 -6.62
CA GLU A 73 -7.53 -2.94 -7.84
C GLU A 73 -6.50 -4.07 -7.80
N ARG A 74 -5.30 -3.79 -7.29
CA ARG A 74 -4.25 -4.81 -7.17
C ARG A 74 -4.60 -5.89 -6.15
N LEU A 75 -5.18 -5.51 -5.01
CA LEU A 75 -5.69 -6.45 -4.01
C LEU A 75 -6.77 -7.35 -4.61
N ARG A 76 -7.73 -6.76 -5.34
CA ARG A 76 -8.80 -7.48 -6.03
C ARG A 76 -8.26 -8.49 -7.03
N ILE A 77 -7.34 -8.10 -7.92
CA ILE A 77 -6.76 -8.99 -8.94
C ILE A 77 -6.03 -10.17 -8.30
N LEU A 78 -5.25 -9.93 -7.24
CA LEU A 78 -4.54 -10.99 -6.53
C LEU A 78 -5.53 -11.99 -5.91
N TYR A 79 -6.61 -11.48 -5.30
CA TYR A 79 -7.61 -12.32 -4.66
C TYR A 79 -8.46 -13.09 -5.67
N GLU A 80 -8.89 -12.45 -6.76
CA GLU A 80 -9.62 -13.09 -7.86
C GLU A 80 -8.81 -14.26 -8.45
N ALA A 81 -7.51 -14.03 -8.68
CA ALA A 81 -6.62 -15.10 -9.13
C ALA A 81 -6.52 -16.23 -8.10
N ALA A 82 -6.42 -15.90 -6.80
CA ALA A 82 -6.38 -16.90 -5.73
C ALA A 82 -7.67 -17.73 -5.66
N GLU A 83 -8.84 -17.10 -5.76
CA GLU A 83 -10.14 -17.77 -5.81
C GLU A 83 -10.23 -18.71 -7.02
N GLY A 84 -9.77 -18.27 -8.20
CA GLY A 84 -9.71 -19.11 -9.39
C GLY A 84 -8.87 -20.38 -9.21
N TYR A 85 -7.70 -20.26 -8.56
CA TYR A 85 -6.87 -21.42 -8.23
C TYR A 85 -7.47 -22.29 -7.13
N HIS A 86 -8.10 -21.70 -6.12
CA HIS A 86 -8.85 -22.44 -5.10
C HIS A 86 -9.96 -23.30 -5.73
N ASP A 87 -10.74 -22.72 -6.65
CA ASP A 87 -11.83 -23.42 -7.33
C ASP A 87 -11.34 -24.55 -8.24
N LEU A 88 -10.21 -24.35 -8.93
CA LEU A 88 -9.54 -25.41 -9.67
C LEU A 88 -9.05 -26.52 -8.72
N GLY A 89 -8.40 -26.15 -7.62
CA GLY A 89 -7.92 -27.08 -6.60
C GLY A 89 -9.04 -27.95 -6.06
N ARG A 90 -10.19 -27.35 -5.76
CA ARG A 90 -11.39 -28.06 -5.29
C ARG A 90 -11.91 -29.06 -6.33
N GLN A 91 -12.00 -28.67 -7.60
CA GLN A 91 -12.46 -29.55 -8.68
C GLN A 91 -11.56 -30.77 -8.83
N GLU A 92 -10.24 -30.55 -8.83
CA GLU A 92 -9.24 -31.61 -8.98
C GLU A 92 -9.20 -32.50 -7.73
N TYR A 93 -9.36 -31.94 -6.53
CA TYR A 93 -9.48 -32.69 -5.28
C TYR A 93 -10.67 -33.64 -5.30
N VAL A 94 -11.87 -33.15 -5.68
CA VAL A 94 -13.07 -33.99 -5.77
C VAL A 94 -12.87 -35.12 -6.77
N ALA A 95 -12.31 -34.83 -7.95
CA ALA A 95 -12.00 -35.87 -8.92
C ALA A 95 -10.98 -36.89 -8.38
N ALA A 96 -9.96 -36.43 -7.64
CA ALA A 96 -8.96 -37.30 -7.03
C ALA A 96 -9.57 -38.26 -5.99
N VAL A 97 -10.51 -37.78 -5.18
CA VAL A 97 -11.25 -38.58 -4.20
C VAL A 97 -12.06 -39.68 -4.90
N ASP A 98 -12.75 -39.36 -6.00
CA ASP A 98 -13.49 -40.36 -6.79
C ASP A 98 -12.55 -41.47 -7.29
N TYR A 99 -11.41 -41.10 -7.88
CA TYR A 99 -10.40 -42.08 -8.32
C TYR A 99 -9.81 -42.89 -7.15
N LEU A 100 -9.63 -42.28 -5.99
CA LEU A 100 -9.15 -42.97 -4.79
C LEU A 100 -10.18 -44.02 -4.33
N GLN A 101 -11.46 -43.69 -4.33
CA GLN A 101 -12.54 -44.62 -3.98
C GLN A 101 -12.67 -45.79 -4.98
N ASP A 102 -12.49 -45.49 -6.26
CA ASP A 102 -12.50 -46.48 -7.35
C ASP A 102 -11.22 -47.33 -7.44
N GLN A 103 -10.27 -47.11 -6.53
CA GLN A 103 -8.98 -47.82 -6.49
C GLN A 103 -8.08 -47.55 -7.70
N GLU A 104 -8.31 -46.43 -8.40
CA GLU A 104 -7.49 -45.94 -9.50
C GLU A 104 -6.33 -45.08 -8.96
N TRP A 105 -5.44 -45.71 -8.19
CA TRP A 105 -4.42 -45.06 -7.38
C TRP A 105 -3.50 -44.10 -8.17
N THR A 106 -3.10 -44.48 -9.39
CA THR A 106 -2.24 -43.62 -10.23
C THR A 106 -2.98 -42.38 -10.72
N SER A 107 -4.27 -42.52 -11.03
CA SER A 107 -5.13 -41.37 -11.38
C SER A 107 -5.31 -40.48 -10.15
N ALA A 108 -5.68 -41.04 -9.01
CA ALA A 108 -5.84 -40.31 -7.75
C ALA A 108 -4.61 -39.48 -7.40
N ALA A 109 -3.41 -40.09 -7.39
CA ALA A 109 -2.15 -39.39 -7.11
C ALA A 109 -1.90 -38.21 -8.08
N LYS A 110 -2.23 -38.37 -9.36
CA LYS A 110 -2.07 -37.31 -10.36
C LYS A 110 -3.00 -36.14 -10.07
N PHE A 111 -4.29 -36.40 -9.81
CA PHE A 111 -5.28 -35.36 -9.57
C PHE A 111 -5.04 -34.65 -8.23
N PHE A 112 -4.69 -35.37 -7.16
CA PHE A 112 -4.24 -34.75 -5.91
C PHE A 112 -3.00 -33.88 -6.12
N GLY A 113 -2.04 -34.31 -6.95
CA GLY A 113 -0.88 -33.49 -7.28
C GLY A 113 -1.19 -32.24 -8.10
N VAL A 114 -2.29 -32.19 -8.86
CA VAL A 114 -2.79 -30.96 -9.49
C VAL A 114 -3.45 -30.08 -8.45
N ALA A 115 -4.34 -30.63 -7.62
CA ALA A 115 -5.01 -29.92 -6.53
C ALA A 115 -4.00 -29.26 -5.58
N PHE A 116 -2.94 -29.99 -5.19
CA PHE A 116 -1.82 -29.47 -4.40
C PHE A 116 -1.25 -28.18 -4.98
N ARG A 117 -0.88 -28.19 -6.27
CA ARG A 117 -0.26 -27.01 -6.92
C ARG A 117 -1.24 -25.84 -7.02
N SER A 118 -2.52 -26.14 -7.23
CA SER A 118 -3.56 -25.12 -7.24
C SER A 118 -3.70 -24.45 -5.88
N TYR A 119 -3.76 -25.24 -4.79
CA TYR A 119 -3.82 -24.68 -3.43
C TYR A 119 -2.54 -23.96 -3.02
N ASP A 120 -1.36 -24.46 -3.42
CA ASP A 120 -0.08 -23.78 -3.23
C ASP A 120 -0.06 -22.39 -3.90
N THR A 121 -0.57 -22.29 -5.12
CA THR A 121 -0.69 -21.02 -5.84
C THR A 121 -1.70 -20.08 -5.17
N ALA A 122 -2.85 -20.60 -4.74
CA ALA A 122 -3.85 -19.82 -4.00
C ALA A 122 -3.29 -19.28 -2.66
N GLN A 123 -2.50 -20.11 -1.96
CA GLN A 123 -1.77 -19.69 -0.75
C GLN A 123 -0.78 -18.57 -1.08
N GLU A 124 0.06 -18.72 -2.11
CA GLU A 124 1.04 -17.68 -2.46
C GLU A 124 0.38 -16.34 -2.81
N LEU A 125 -0.73 -16.36 -3.55
CA LEU A 125 -1.45 -15.17 -3.96
C LEU A 125 -2.16 -14.47 -2.78
N THR A 126 -2.82 -15.24 -1.91
CA THR A 126 -3.41 -14.69 -0.67
C THR A 126 -2.36 -14.13 0.27
N PHE A 127 -1.17 -14.73 0.34
CA PHE A 127 -0.05 -14.20 1.13
C PHE A 127 0.43 -12.85 0.58
N LYS A 128 0.65 -12.73 -0.73
CA LYS A 128 1.06 -11.47 -1.37
C LYS A 128 0.02 -10.37 -1.20
N ALA A 129 -1.25 -10.70 -1.33
CA ALA A 129 -2.32 -9.76 -1.05
C ALA A 129 -2.35 -9.36 0.44
N ASN A 130 -2.01 -10.28 1.36
CA ASN A 130 -1.91 -9.96 2.78
C ASN A 130 -0.78 -8.97 3.10
N GLU A 131 0.38 -9.15 2.46
CA GLU A 131 1.50 -8.20 2.59
C GLU A 131 1.06 -6.81 2.12
N LEU A 132 0.44 -6.73 0.94
CA LEU A 132 -0.07 -5.46 0.41
C LEU A 132 -1.13 -4.82 1.33
N ALA A 133 -2.12 -5.59 1.78
CA ALA A 133 -3.13 -5.09 2.72
C ALA A 133 -2.54 -4.70 4.09
N THR A 134 -1.37 -5.23 4.45
CA THR A 134 -0.64 -4.83 5.66
C THR A 134 0.07 -3.51 5.48
N ASP A 135 0.75 -3.33 4.36
CA ASP A 135 1.46 -2.10 4.02
C ASP A 135 0.49 -0.91 3.87
N GLU A 136 -0.72 -1.18 3.38
CA GLU A 136 -1.76 -0.19 3.10
C GLU A 136 -2.85 -0.15 4.19
N GLU A 137 -2.63 -0.80 5.33
CA GLU A 137 -3.47 -0.76 6.53
C GLU A 137 -4.95 -1.23 6.40
N TYR A 138 -5.30 -1.99 5.36
CA TYR A 138 -6.63 -2.60 5.17
C TYR A 138 -6.90 -3.75 6.18
N ALA A 139 -7.28 -3.41 7.40
CA ALA A 139 -7.38 -4.35 8.51
C ALA A 139 -8.39 -5.50 8.29
N GLU A 140 -9.56 -5.21 7.72
CA GLU A 140 -10.61 -6.19 7.45
C GLU A 140 -10.20 -7.15 6.32
N ALA A 141 -9.64 -6.60 5.23
CA ALA A 141 -9.08 -7.39 4.13
C ALA A 141 -8.00 -8.37 4.61
N ARG A 142 -7.12 -7.96 5.53
CA ARG A 142 -6.10 -8.84 6.10
C ARG A 142 -6.70 -10.05 6.81
N GLU A 143 -7.79 -9.90 7.55
CA GLU A 143 -8.42 -11.01 8.27
C GLU A 143 -8.99 -12.06 7.31
N VAL A 144 -9.68 -11.59 6.27
CA VAL A 144 -10.17 -12.43 5.17
C VAL A 144 -9.01 -13.15 4.48
N LEU A 145 -7.96 -12.42 4.12
CA LEU A 145 -6.77 -12.95 3.46
C LEU A 145 -6.05 -14.00 4.31
N GLN A 146 -5.87 -13.77 5.61
CA GLN A 146 -5.23 -14.74 6.52
C GLN A 146 -6.06 -16.03 6.59
N THR A 147 -7.37 -15.92 6.72
CA THR A 147 -8.25 -17.08 6.82
C THR A 147 -8.22 -17.92 5.54
N SER A 148 -8.37 -17.26 4.38
CA SER A 148 -8.28 -17.92 3.07
C SER A 148 -6.89 -18.50 2.80
N ASN A 149 -5.83 -17.82 3.24
CA ASN A 149 -4.45 -18.31 3.14
C ASN A 149 -4.25 -19.59 3.94
N THR A 150 -4.68 -19.62 5.20
CA THR A 150 -4.55 -20.82 6.02
C THR A 150 -5.42 -21.96 5.51
N TYR A 151 -6.62 -21.68 4.99
CA TYR A 151 -7.42 -22.70 4.31
C TYR A 151 -6.65 -23.33 3.15
N ALA A 152 -6.07 -22.51 2.27
CA ALA A 152 -5.31 -22.98 1.11
C ALA A 152 -4.06 -23.77 1.53
N GLU A 153 -3.36 -23.32 2.57
CA GLU A 153 -2.22 -24.05 3.15
C GLU A 153 -2.63 -25.44 3.63
N LEU A 154 -3.69 -25.56 4.42
CA LEU A 154 -4.15 -26.84 4.95
C LEU A 154 -4.64 -27.78 3.84
N MET A 155 -5.38 -27.25 2.85
CA MET A 155 -5.81 -28.05 1.70
C MET A 155 -4.63 -28.51 0.84
N LYS A 156 -3.58 -27.70 0.72
CA LYS A 156 -2.32 -28.09 0.07
C LYS A 156 -1.69 -29.29 0.81
N GLU A 157 -1.50 -29.20 2.12
CA GLU A 157 -0.92 -30.29 2.93
C GLU A 157 -1.78 -31.57 2.89
N ALA A 158 -3.11 -31.43 2.89
CA ALA A 158 -4.03 -32.54 2.72
C ALA A 158 -3.83 -33.23 1.35
N CYS A 159 -3.79 -32.45 0.27
CA CYS A 159 -3.58 -32.98 -1.09
C CYS A 159 -2.23 -33.68 -1.26
N ASP A 160 -1.16 -33.16 -0.63
CA ASP A 160 0.14 -33.84 -0.65
C ASP A 160 0.06 -35.21 0.03
N SER A 161 -0.52 -35.25 1.24
CA SER A 161 -0.69 -36.49 2.02
C SER A 161 -1.51 -37.53 1.23
N TYR A 162 -2.64 -37.14 0.62
CA TYR A 162 -3.43 -38.05 -0.20
C TYR A 162 -2.72 -38.50 -1.48
N SER A 163 -1.93 -37.63 -2.10
CA SER A 163 -1.10 -37.99 -3.27
C SER A 163 -0.07 -39.06 -2.90
N VAL A 164 0.59 -38.92 -1.74
CA VAL A 164 1.53 -39.91 -1.21
C VAL A 164 0.81 -41.21 -0.85
N ALA A 165 -0.36 -41.12 -0.20
CA ALA A 165 -1.18 -42.29 0.12
C ALA A 165 -1.53 -43.11 -1.13
N ALA A 166 -2.00 -42.44 -2.18
CA ALA A 166 -2.32 -43.07 -3.45
C ALA A 166 -1.09 -43.75 -4.09
N GLN A 167 0.11 -43.16 -3.97
CA GLN A 167 1.34 -43.82 -4.42
C GLN A 167 1.67 -45.08 -3.61
N TYR A 168 1.46 -45.07 -2.29
CA TYR A 168 1.64 -46.26 -1.47
C TYR A 168 0.65 -47.37 -1.83
N TYR A 169 -0.63 -47.05 -2.04
CA TYR A 169 -1.62 -48.00 -2.52
C TYR A 169 -1.27 -48.59 -3.88
N ALA A 170 -0.79 -47.76 -4.83
CA ALA A 170 -0.34 -48.22 -6.14
C ALA A 170 0.81 -49.24 -6.04
N ASN A 171 1.68 -49.09 -5.04
CA ASN A 171 2.81 -49.98 -4.78
C ASN A 171 2.47 -51.18 -3.88
N GLY A 172 1.21 -51.29 -3.42
CA GLY A 172 0.73 -52.37 -2.57
C GLY A 172 1.04 -52.22 -1.07
N ASP A 173 1.58 -51.08 -0.63
CA ASP A 173 1.85 -50.80 0.78
C ASP A 173 0.64 -50.14 1.44
N ARG A 174 -0.37 -50.95 1.77
CA ARG A 174 -1.63 -50.44 2.32
C ARG A 174 -1.49 -49.76 3.66
N ASN A 175 -0.63 -50.27 4.55
CA ASN A 175 -0.49 -49.70 5.89
C ASN A 175 0.01 -48.26 5.82
N ARG A 176 1.06 -48.00 5.01
CA ARG A 176 1.53 -46.63 4.82
C ARG A 176 0.54 -45.75 4.08
N GLY A 177 -0.20 -46.32 3.12
CA GLY A 177 -1.30 -45.61 2.48
C GLY A 177 -2.34 -45.14 3.48
N ASP A 178 -2.79 -46.03 4.37
CA ASP A 178 -3.78 -45.72 5.41
C ASP A 178 -3.28 -44.67 6.42
N ASP A 179 -1.99 -44.72 6.80
CA ASP A 179 -1.36 -43.72 7.68
C ASP A 179 -1.36 -42.31 7.04
N GLU A 180 -1.06 -42.22 5.74
CA GLU A 180 -1.05 -40.96 4.99
C GLU A 180 -2.46 -40.42 4.73
N VAL A 181 -3.45 -41.30 4.48
CA VAL A 181 -4.87 -40.90 4.42
C VAL A 181 -5.30 -40.27 5.73
N ALA A 182 -4.98 -40.88 6.87
CA ALA A 182 -5.34 -40.33 8.18
C ALA A 182 -4.72 -38.94 8.43
N THR A 183 -3.51 -38.71 7.92
CA THR A 183 -2.84 -37.40 7.99
C THR A 183 -3.52 -36.38 7.06
N GLY A 184 -3.87 -36.80 5.85
CA GLY A 184 -4.65 -35.99 4.91
C GLY A 184 -6.02 -35.61 5.44
N ASP A 185 -6.71 -36.56 6.10
CA ASP A 185 -8.02 -36.35 6.73
C ASP A 185 -7.91 -35.28 7.83
N GLN A 186 -6.87 -35.34 8.66
CA GLN A 186 -6.64 -34.33 9.69
C GLN A 186 -6.48 -32.92 9.09
N TYR A 187 -5.63 -32.75 8.07
CA TYR A 187 -5.46 -31.45 7.43
C TYR A 187 -6.75 -30.96 6.75
N PHE A 188 -7.51 -31.87 6.13
CA PHE A 188 -8.80 -31.54 5.53
C PHE A 188 -9.82 -31.09 6.58
N GLU A 189 -9.93 -31.80 7.70
CA GLU A 189 -10.82 -31.43 8.81
C GLU A 189 -10.43 -30.09 9.44
N ASP A 190 -9.13 -29.79 9.53
CA ASP A 190 -8.64 -28.49 9.99
C ASP A 190 -8.93 -27.38 8.96
N ALA A 191 -8.90 -27.69 7.66
CA ALA A 191 -9.28 -26.76 6.60
C ALA A 191 -10.79 -26.48 6.60
N ASP A 192 -11.63 -27.49 6.80
CA ASP A 192 -13.11 -27.38 6.81
C ASP A 192 -13.64 -26.53 7.99
N GLN A 193 -12.83 -26.35 9.03
CA GLN A 193 -13.11 -25.39 10.11
C GLN A 193 -12.87 -23.92 9.70
N ARG A 194 -12.37 -23.69 8.48
CA ARG A 194 -12.03 -22.38 7.93
C ARG A 194 -12.80 -22.14 6.65
N THR A 195 -12.77 -20.90 6.19
CA THR A 195 -13.46 -20.50 4.97
C THR A 195 -12.47 -19.87 4.02
N PHE A 196 -12.45 -20.36 2.78
CA PHE A 196 -11.94 -19.58 1.67
C PHE A 196 -13.05 -18.66 1.20
N TYR A 197 -12.93 -17.36 1.49
CA TYR A 197 -13.98 -16.39 1.17
C TYR A 197 -14.07 -16.15 -0.34
N SER A 198 -15.27 -15.86 -0.82
CA SER A 198 -15.46 -15.47 -2.23
C SER A 198 -14.88 -14.10 -2.52
N LEU A 199 -14.57 -13.81 -3.80
CA LEU A 199 -14.10 -12.47 -4.20
C LEU A 199 -15.07 -11.38 -3.75
N ARG A 200 -16.38 -11.62 -3.83
CA ARG A 200 -17.39 -10.66 -3.41
C ARG A 200 -17.34 -10.34 -1.91
N GLU A 201 -17.03 -11.34 -1.09
CA GLU A 201 -16.88 -11.13 0.37
C GLU A 201 -15.59 -10.37 0.68
N PHE A 202 -14.52 -10.63 -0.08
CA PHE A 202 -13.28 -9.88 0.03
C PHE A 202 -13.41 -8.43 -0.43
N GLU A 203 -14.06 -8.17 -1.58
CA GLU A 203 -14.31 -6.81 -2.09
C GLU A 203 -15.09 -5.94 -1.10
N ALA A 204 -15.88 -6.53 -0.20
CA ALA A 204 -16.59 -5.78 0.82
C ALA A 204 -15.71 -5.30 1.99
N THR A 205 -14.42 -5.67 1.99
CA THR A 205 -13.44 -5.35 3.04
C THR A 205 -12.32 -4.40 2.59
N LEU A 206 -12.36 -4.00 1.31
CA LEU A 206 -11.60 -2.88 0.76
C LEU A 206 -12.39 -1.60 1.06
#